data_AF-A0A944X141-F1
#
_entry.id   AF-A0A944X141-F1
#
_cell.length_a   1.000
_cell.length_b   1.000
_cell.length_c   1.000
_cell.angle_alpha   90.00
_cell.angle_beta   90.00
_cell.angle_gamma   90.00
#
_symmetry.space_group_name_H-M   'P 1'
#
loop_
_entity.id
_entity.type
_entity.pdbx_description
1 polymer ?
#
loop_
_entity_poly.entity_id
_entity_poly.type
_entity_poly.pdbx_seq_one_letter_code
_entity_poly.pdbx_strand_id
1 'polypeptide(L)' 'MQINKQIIKDFQDAYYKDFGEEISEEESAVIASSLLNLFQVIYRPVKKPP' A
#
# COMPACT_ATOMS: atom_id res chain seq x y z
N MET A 1 -4.49 -10.36 -1.33
CA MET A 1 -4.57 -9.47 -2.50
C MET A 1 -3.31 -9.71 -3.32
N GLN A 2 -3.42 -10.05 -4.60
CA GLN A 2 -2.24 -10.00 -5.48
C GLN A 2 -2.02 -8.55 -5.89
N ILE A 3 -0.92 -7.95 -5.42
CA ILE A 3 -0.50 -6.62 -5.85
C ILE A 3 0.27 -6.81 -7.17
N ASN A 4 -0.14 -6.11 -8.22
CA ASN A 4 0.56 -6.16 -9.51
C ASN A 4 1.99 -5.60 -9.36
N LYS A 5 2.97 -6.20 -10.03
CA LYS A 5 4.37 -5.72 -10.07
C LYS A 5 4.50 -4.25 -10.44
N GLN A 6 3.65 -3.73 -11.33
CA GLN A 6 3.68 -2.31 -11.68
C GLN A 6 3.36 -1.43 -10.47
N ILE A 7 2.39 -1.83 -9.64
CA ILE A 7 2.00 -1.09 -8.43
C ILE A 7 3.12 -1.12 -7.40
N ILE A 8 3.83 -2.26 -7.27
CA ILE A 8 5.00 -2.34 -6.38
C ILE A 8 6.09 -1.38 -6.84
N LYS A 9 6.37 -1.32 -8.14
CA LYS A 9 7.35 -0.39 -8.70
C LYS A 9 6.95 1.07 -8.47
N ASP A 10 5.70 1.43 -8.76
CA ASP A 10 5.18 2.78 -8.55
C ASP A 10 5.28 3.18 -7.06
N PHE A 11 5.06 2.23 -6.15
CA PHE A 11 5.22 2.43 -4.71
C PHE A 11 6.69 2.65 -4.31
N GLN A 12 7.62 1.85 -4.84
CA GLN A 12 9.06 2.01 -4.60
C GLN A 12 9.56 3.36 -5.10
N ASP A 13 9.14 3.77 -6.31
CA ASP A 13 9.52 5.06 -6.90
C ASP A 13 8.99 6.23 -6.05
N ALA A 14 7.76 6.14 -5.54
CA ALA A 14 7.20 7.14 -4.64
C ALA A 14 7.94 7.19 -3.28
N TYR A 15 8.24 6.03 -2.70
CA TYR A 15 8.97 5.93 -1.44
C TYR A 15 10.37 6.54 -1.55
N TYR A 16 11.10 6.21 -2.62
CA TYR A 16 12.42 6.80 -2.88
C TYR A 16 12.35 8.31 -3.07
N LYS A 17 11.34 8.82 -3.79
CA LYS A 17 11.16 10.25 -4.01
C LYS A 17 10.93 11.02 -2.69
N ASP A 18 10.18 10.45 -1.77
CA ASP A 18 9.77 11.13 -0.54
C ASP A 18 10.80 10.97 0.59
N PHE A 19 11.50 9.84 0.66
CA PHE A 19 12.40 9.49 1.77
C PHE A 19 13.88 9.36 1.35
N GLY A 20 14.18 9.24 0.06
CA GLY A 20 15.54 9.01 -0.44
C GLY A 20 16.07 7.59 -0.19
N GLU A 21 15.20 6.67 0.22
CA GLU A 21 15.52 5.30 0.60
C GLU A 21 14.99 4.30 -0.44
N GLU A 22 15.81 3.31 -0.79
CA GLU A 22 15.39 2.18 -1.60
C GLU A 22 14.84 1.07 -0.69
N ILE A 23 13.70 0.48 -1.08
CA ILE A 23 13.08 -0.63 -0.36
C ILE A 23 12.91 -1.83 -1.29
N SER A 24 13.07 -3.03 -0.75
CA SER A 24 12.94 -4.26 -1.52
C SER A 24 11.49 -4.51 -2.00
N GLU A 25 11.31 -5.40 -2.97
CA GLU A 25 9.98 -5.81 -3.45
C GLU A 25 9.17 -6.45 -2.31
N GLU A 26 9.82 -7.22 -1.44
CA GLU A 26 9.19 -7.86 -0.27
C GLU A 26 8.74 -6.82 0.77
N GLU A 27 9.61 -5.88 1.13
CA GLU A 27 9.26 -4.77 2.03
C GLU A 27 8.11 -3.94 1.46
N SER A 28 8.15 -3.63 0.17
CA SER A 28 7.08 -2.91 -0.54
C SER A 28 5.74 -3.64 -0.44
N ALA A 29 5.74 -4.97 -0.64
CA ALA A 29 4.54 -5.78 -0.54
C ALA A 29 3.97 -5.80 0.89
N VAL A 30 4.84 -5.86 1.92
CA VAL A 30 4.44 -5.81 3.33
C VAL A 30 3.82 -4.46 3.68
N ILE A 31 4.48 -3.36 3.33
CA ILE A 31 4.01 -1.99 3.64
C ILE A 31 2.69 -1.71 2.91
N ALA A 32 2.61 -2.02 1.62
CA ALA A 32 1.39 -1.83 0.85
C ALA A 32 0.22 -2.65 1.40
N SER A 33 0.47 -3.90 1.83
CA SER A 33 -0.55 -4.74 2.46
C SER A 33 -1.01 -4.17 3.80
N SER A 34 -0.09 -3.65 4.61
CA SER A 34 -0.40 -2.97 5.87
C SER A 34 -1.28 -1.73 5.66
N LEU A 35 -0.94 -0.90 4.68
CA LEU A 35 -1.72 0.28 4.29
C LEU A 35 -3.13 -0.11 3.83
N LEU A 36 -3.25 -1.11 2.97
CA LEU A 36 -4.56 -1.58 2.50
C LEU A 36 -5.42 -2.11 3.65
N ASN A 37 -4.84 -2.86 4.59
CA ASN A 37 -5.54 -3.32 5.79
C ASN A 37 -5.99 -2.15 6.66
N LEU A 38 -5.12 -1.15 6.86
CA LEU A 38 -5.47 0.07 7.59
C LEU A 38 -6.63 0.80 6.91
N PHE A 39 -6.58 0.96 5.59
CA PHE A 39 -7.66 1.56 4.83
C PHE A 39 -8.94 0.75 4.93
N GLN A 40 -8.90 -0.58 4.94
CA GLN A 40 -10.10 -1.40 5.17
C GLN A 40 -10.69 -1.20 6.56
N VAL A 41 -9.87 -0.85 7.57
CA VAL A 41 -10.33 -0.54 8.93
C VAL A 41 -10.88 0.88 9.02
N ILE A 42 -10.22 1.86 8.41
CA ILE A 42 -10.65 3.27 8.42
C ILE A 42 -11.88 3.47 7.52
N TYR A 43 -11.87 2.88 6.32
CA TYR A 43 -12.98 2.86 5.37
C TYR A 43 -13.92 1.66 5.58
N ARG A 44 -13.79 0.92 6.71
CA ARG A 44 -14.81 -0.06 7.14
C ARG A 44 -16.10 0.75 7.28
N PRO A 45 -17.08 0.48 6.44
CA PRO A 45 -17.74 1.53 5.67
C PRO A 45 -18.59 2.45 6.53
N VAL A 46 -18.74 3.67 6.01
CA VAL A 46 -20.02 4.38 5.85
C VAL A 46 -21.00 3.44 5.12
N LYS A 47 -21.24 2.24 5.68
CA LYS A 47 -22.29 1.32 5.28
C LYS A 47 -23.50 2.08 5.69
N LYS A 48 -24.15 2.71 4.70
CA LYS A 48 -25.47 3.28 4.86
C LYS A 48 -26.26 2.33 5.76
N PRO A 49 -26.81 2.80 6.89
CA PRO A 49 -27.83 2.02 7.55
C PRO A 49 -28.92 1.71 6.50
N PRO A 50 -29.49 0.49 6.48
CA PRO A 50 -30.76 0.29 5.81
C PRO A 50 -31.81 1.24 6.41
#